data_AF-A0A2R2WDI3-F1
#
_entry.id   AF-A0A2R2WDI3-F1
#
_cell.length_a   1.000
_cell.length_b   1.000
_cell.length_c   1.000
_cell.angle_alpha   90.00
_cell.angle_beta   90.00
_cell.angle_gamma   90.00
#
_symmetry.space_group_name_H-M   'P 1'
#
loop_
_entity.id
_entity.type
_entity.pdbx_description
1 polymer ?
#
loop_
_entity_poly.entity_id
_entity_poly.type
_entity_poly.pdbx_seq_one_letter_code
_entity_poly.pdbx_strand_id
1 'polypeptide(L)' 'MTHDPVLADILRARLDITTELDASPELSLLDRARLRLALVAILSDLDRGAATRADTADALERLRREVFTRVPA' A
#
# COMPACT_ATOMS: atom_id res chain seq x y z
N MET A 1 1.37 -26.24 -5.65
CA MET A 1 1.37 -24.78 -5.88
C MET A 1 2.47 -24.20 -5.02
N THR A 2 3.50 -23.61 -5.62
CA THR A 2 4.64 -23.03 -4.88
C THR A 2 4.16 -21.77 -4.17
N HIS A 3 4.28 -21.74 -2.84
CA HIS A 3 3.94 -20.56 -2.05
C HIS A 3 4.95 -19.47 -2.37
N ASP A 4 4.48 -18.34 -2.89
CA ASP A 4 5.33 -17.18 -3.16
C ASP A 4 5.27 -16.24 -1.96
N PRO A 5 6.31 -16.20 -1.10
CA PRO A 5 6.28 -15.39 0.11
C PRO A 5 6.19 -13.89 -0.20
N VAL A 6 6.82 -13.44 -1.28
CA VAL A 6 6.85 -12.01 -1.65
C VAL A 6 5.46 -11.55 -2.09
N LEU A 7 4.75 -12.38 -2.86
CA LEU A 7 3.38 -12.07 -3.24
C LEU A 7 2.45 -12.02 -2.03
N ALA A 8 2.64 -12.91 -1.04
CA ALA A 8 1.86 -12.89 0.19
C ALA A 8 2.11 -11.60 1.00
N ASP A 9 3.35 -11.13 1.07
CA ASP A 9 3.70 -9.87 1.76
C ASP A 9 3.09 -8.65 1.06
N ILE A 10 3.11 -8.62 -0.28
CA ILE A 10 2.44 -7.57 -1.08
C ILE A 10 0.94 -7.52 -0.79
N LEU A 11 0.29 -8.69 -0.76
CA LEU A 11 -1.15 -8.79 -0.48
C LEU A 11 -1.47 -8.35 0.95
N ARG A 12 -0.64 -8.74 1.94
CA ARG A 12 -0.79 -8.29 3.32
C ARG A 12 -0.65 -6.78 3.44
N ALA A 13 0.41 -6.21 2.87
CA ALA A 13 0.65 -4.77 2.91
C ALA A 13 -0.49 -3.98 2.25
N ARG A 14 -1.03 -4.45 1.12
CA ARG A 14 -2.22 -3.87 0.49
C ARG A 14 -3.40 -3.83 1.46
N LEU A 15 -3.72 -4.96 2.10
CA LEU A 15 -4.86 -5.06 3.02
C LEU A 15 -4.68 -4.13 4.20
N ASP A 16 -3.51 -4.17 4.85
CA ASP A 16 -3.18 -3.32 6.00
C ASP A 16 -3.36 -1.83 5.67
N ILE A 17 -2.82 -1.37 4.54
CA ILE A 17 -2.95 0.02 4.10
C ILE A 17 -4.42 0.39 3.86
N THR A 18 -5.19 -0.46 3.17
CA THR A 18 -6.61 -0.15 2.91
C THR A 18 -7.43 -0.08 4.19
N THR A 19 -7.22 -1.01 5.12
CA THR A 19 -7.88 -1.01 6.41
C THR A 19 -7.57 0.26 7.20
N GLU A 20 -6.30 0.67 7.26
CA GLU A 20 -5.90 1.88 7.97
C GLU A 20 -6.54 3.13 7.36
N LEU A 21 -6.55 3.25 6.02
CA LEU A 21 -7.19 4.37 5.31
C LEU A 21 -8.71 4.43 5.48
N ASP A 22 -9.37 3.30 5.73
CA ASP A 22 -10.81 3.23 6.01
C ASP A 22 -11.09 3.55 7.48
N ALA A 23 -10.23 3.09 8.39
CA ALA A 23 -10.37 3.23 9.84
C ALA A 23 -9.92 4.59 10.38
N SER A 24 -9.22 5.42 9.59
CA SER A 24 -8.67 6.71 10.03
C SER A 24 -9.63 7.88 9.78
N PRO A 25 -10.44 8.32 10.75
CA PRO A 25 -11.28 9.52 10.62
C PRO A 25 -10.45 10.80 10.56
N GLU A 26 -9.22 10.77 11.10
CA GLU A 26 -8.27 11.89 11.15
C GLU A 26 -7.82 12.34 9.76
N LEU A 27 -7.86 11.43 8.78
CA LEU A 27 -7.46 11.71 7.42
C LEU A 27 -8.58 12.41 6.66
N SER A 28 -8.26 13.58 6.12
CA SER A 28 -9.14 14.29 5.20
C SER A 28 -9.54 13.39 4.02
N LEU A 29 -10.70 13.67 3.42
CA LEU A 29 -11.18 12.95 2.23
C LEU A 29 -10.16 13.00 1.08
N LEU A 30 -9.50 14.15 0.92
CA LEU A 30 -8.49 14.38 -0.11
C LEU A 30 -7.20 13.59 0.16
N ASP A 31 -6.71 13.56 1.41
CA ASP A 31 -5.54 12.76 1.78
C ASP A 31 -5.80 11.27 1.56
N ARG A 32 -6.99 10.81 1.97
CA ARG A 32 -7.46 9.45 1.73
C ARG A 32 -7.51 9.10 0.25
N ALA A 33 -7.96 10.01 -0.61
CA ALA A 33 -7.97 9.81 -2.06
C ALA A 33 -6.54 9.75 -2.63
N ARG A 34 -5.66 10.67 -2.22
CA ARG A 34 -4.25 10.72 -2.66
C ARG A 34 -3.50 9.44 -2.29
N LEU A 35 -3.67 8.95 -1.07
CA LEU A 35 -3.00 7.72 -0.59
C LEU A 35 -3.55 6.47 -1.31
N ARG A 36 -4.86 6.41 -1.59
CA ARG A 36 -5.45 5.34 -2.43
C ARG A 36 -4.92 5.38 -3.87
N LEU A 37 -4.79 6.56 -4.46
CA LEU A 37 -4.18 6.73 -5.78
C LEU A 37 -2.73 6.25 -5.80
N ALA A 38 -1.95 6.56 -4.78
CA ALA A 38 -0.58 6.07 -4.63
C ALA A 38 -0.52 4.54 -4.54
N LEU A 39 -1.40 3.92 -3.73
CA LEU A 39 -1.52 2.46 -3.64
C LEU A 39 -1.84 1.82 -5.00
N VAL A 40 -2.82 2.37 -5.71
CA VAL A 40 -3.22 1.87 -7.03
C VAL A 40 -2.08 1.99 -8.03
N ALA A 41 -1.34 3.10 -8.03
CA ALA A 41 -0.20 3.29 -8.92
C ALA A 41 0.88 2.23 -8.68
N ILE A 42 1.26 1.99 -7.42
CA ILE A 42 2.27 0.98 -7.04
C ILE A 42 1.87 -0.42 -7.54
N LEU A 43 0.62 -0.82 -7.33
CA LEU A 43 0.13 -2.13 -7.77
C LEU A 43 0.02 -2.22 -9.30
N SER A 44 -0.39 -1.12 -9.95
CA SER A 44 -0.46 -1.06 -11.41
C SER A 44 0.91 -1.17 -12.08
N ASP A 45 1.97 -0.69 -11.42
CA ASP A 45 3.34 -0.85 -11.92
C ASP A 45 3.82 -2.30 -11.83
N LEU A 46 3.42 -3.04 -10.78
CA LEU A 46 3.65 -4.47 -10.71
C LEU A 46 2.89 -5.23 -11.80
N ASP A 47 1.59 -4.96 -11.94
CA ASP A 47 0.71 -5.64 -12.90
C ASP A 47 1.16 -5.46 -14.35
N ARG A 48 1.73 -4.29 -14.67
CA ARG A 48 2.28 -3.97 -16.00
C ARG A 48 3.73 -4.44 -16.20
N GLY A 49 4.37 -5.00 -15.17
CA GLY A 49 5.77 -5.41 -15.20
C GLY A 49 6.77 -4.23 -15.21
N ALA A 50 6.32 -3.03 -14.84
CA ALA A 50 7.15 -1.83 -14.70
C ALA A 50 7.93 -1.81 -13.38
N ALA A 51 7.51 -2.61 -12.40
CA ALA A 51 8.19 -2.81 -11.12
C ALA A 51 8.38 -4.31 -10.83
N THR A 52 9.50 -4.66 -10.19
CA THR A 52 9.66 -6.01 -9.66
C THR A 52 8.88 -6.17 -8.35
N ARG A 53 8.64 -7.41 -7.92
CA ARG A 53 7.96 -7.67 -6.64
C ARG A 53 8.71 -7.07 -5.44
N ALA A 54 10.05 -7.05 -5.47
CA ALA A 54 10.85 -6.42 -4.44
C ALA A 54 10.64 -4.91 -4.42
N ASP A 55 10.68 -4.26 -5.59
CA ASP A 55 10.40 -2.82 -5.71
C ASP A 55 9.00 -2.47 -5.21
N THR A 56 8.01 -3.31 -5.53
CA THR A 56 6.63 -3.15 -5.06
C THR A 56 6.53 -3.29 -3.54
N ALA A 57 7.18 -4.29 -2.94
CA ALA A 57 7.19 -4.47 -1.49
C ALA A 57 7.79 -3.24 -0.78
N ASP A 58 8.91 -2.72 -1.28
CA ASP A 58 9.56 -1.52 -0.74
C ASP A 58 8.71 -0.25 -0.90
N ALA A 59 8.03 -0.11 -2.04
CA ALA A 59 7.11 0.99 -2.29
C ALA A 59 5.88 0.94 -1.36
N LEU A 60 5.28 -0.24 -1.17
CA LEU A 60 4.17 -0.43 -0.24
C LEU A 60 4.59 -0.17 1.20
N GLU A 61 5.77 -0.60 1.61
CA GLU A 61 6.29 -0.36 2.95
C GLU A 61 6.55 1.15 3.20
N ARG A 62 7.01 1.90 2.20
CA ARG A 62 7.10 3.37 2.27
C ARG A 62 5.73 4.03 2.39
N LEU A 63 4.75 3.59 1.59
CA LEU A 63 3.39 4.11 1.64
C LEU A 63 2.73 3.82 3.00
N ARG A 64 2.91 2.61 3.52
CA ARG A 64 2.51 2.23 4.88
C ARG A 64 3.11 3.19 5.90
N ARG A 65 4.43 3.41 5.83
CA ARG A 65 5.19 4.50 6.47
C ARG A 65 4.39 5.81 6.60
N GLU A 66 4.01 6.31 5.43
CA GLU A 66 3.33 7.60 5.28
C GLU A 66 1.91 7.60 5.86
N VAL A 67 1.16 6.50 5.71
CA VAL A 67 -0.18 6.38 6.30
C VAL A 67 -0.08 6.44 7.83
N PHE A 68 0.75 5.59 8.44
CA PHE A 68 0.87 5.49 9.90
C PHE A 68 1.49 6.71 10.57
N THR A 69 2.24 7.54 9.86
CA THR A 69 2.77 8.82 10.40
C THR A 69 1.76 9.96 10.37
N ARG A 70 0.72 9.84 9.55
CA ARG A 70 -0.37 10.84 9.44
C ARG A 70 -1.56 10.53 10.34
N VAL A 71 -1.63 9.32 10.88
CA VAL A 71 -2.62 8.89 11.86
C VAL A 71 -1.98 9.00 13.24
N PRO A 72 -2.35 9.98 14.09
CA PRO A 72 -1.85 10.02 15.46
C PRO A 72 -2.32 8.77 16.24
N ALA A 73 -1.42 8.22 17.06
CA ALA A 73 -1.66 7.05 17.91
C ALA A 73 -2.68 7.30 19.04
#